data_AF-A0A072Q1I5-F1
#
_entry.id   AF-A0A072Q1I5-F1
#
_cell.length_a   1.000
_cell.length_b   1.000
_cell.length_c   1.000
_cell.angle_alpha   90.00
_cell.angle_beta   90.00
_cell.angle_gamma   90.00
#
_symmetry.space_group_name_H-M   'P 1'
#
loop_
_entity.id
_entity.type
_entity.pdbx_description
1 polymer ?
#
loop_
_entity_poly.entity_id
_entity_poly.type
_entity_poly.pdbx_seq_one_letter_code
_entity_poly.pdbx_strand_id
1 'polypeptide(L)'
;LQFVGRWISTANQLRRDAAFPGSYLEIALTNTTSVYCDLNNVAIREHDDEEGILVDRDTNHAVLQPATTRQKPSGQVSLLVQINEEVYGFEEASGIIQIAEALDPERSYKLKITHLGRPNGRSGAVEINGIWVDKPSALEQGNEASTPNTKTALRNPLLSLDESDNLISTSVSGWGLQERKTIEVVTPETALCPFEAKEDEGIRNARLNIWSEYFRKSLSLDTVSIPTSDLGLLPYDGSLTTISDMFSRSGPMSTPHFSRPWIFKSYRPSILLLQLGLVDFTQFFADKKNHGDHALNQFKAEFKSATIRFIHNIRATAYPYDPTTKQSRLGVDGDGSYSYNSAPSTLPIFLIAPFTASLRFVTKKRKLHTVISDVLSQAASTLQSEGDKSTFWIDTSGWLDS
;
A
#
# COMPACT_ATOMS: atom_id res chain seq x y z
N LEU A 1 -8.32 -16.11 3.64
CA LEU A 1 -7.94 -15.24 2.51
C LEU A 1 -7.86 -13.82 3.05
N GLN A 2 -6.73 -13.14 2.87
CA GLN A 2 -6.49 -11.79 3.36
C GLN A 2 -5.93 -10.94 2.23
N PHE A 3 -6.57 -9.81 1.92
CA PHE A 3 -6.07 -8.82 0.98
C PHE A 3 -5.40 -7.70 1.77
N VAL A 4 -4.13 -7.43 1.47
CA VAL A 4 -3.34 -6.38 2.13
C VAL A 4 -2.94 -5.34 1.09
N GLY A 5 -3.20 -4.08 1.40
CA GLY A 5 -3.01 -2.97 0.47
C GLY A 5 -4.32 -2.34 0.04
N ARG A 6 -4.22 -1.46 -0.96
CA ARG A 6 -5.37 -0.71 -1.47
C ARG A 6 -6.10 -1.49 -2.56
N TRP A 7 -6.91 -2.44 -2.12
CA TRP A 7 -7.75 -3.28 -2.99
C TRP A 7 -9.14 -2.67 -3.20
N ILE A 8 -9.59 -2.64 -4.44
CA ILE A 8 -10.95 -2.21 -4.82
C ILE A 8 -11.73 -3.44 -5.25
N SER A 9 -12.99 -3.51 -4.86
CA SER A 9 -13.93 -4.53 -5.35
C SER A 9 -14.67 -4.02 -6.57
N THR A 10 -14.86 -4.86 -7.58
CA THR A 10 -15.85 -4.57 -8.62
C THR A 10 -17.26 -4.49 -8.03
N ALA A 11 -18.18 -3.84 -8.75
CA ALA A 11 -19.57 -3.67 -8.29
C ALA A 11 -20.27 -5.01 -8.03
N ASN A 12 -19.96 -6.05 -8.81
CA ASN A 12 -20.46 -7.41 -8.61
C ASN A 12 -19.70 -8.20 -7.52
N GLN A 13 -18.67 -7.61 -6.92
CA GLN A 13 -17.78 -8.19 -5.90
C GLN A 13 -17.00 -9.44 -6.31
N LEU A 14 -17.11 -9.88 -7.56
CA LEU A 14 -16.47 -11.09 -8.08
C LEU A 14 -14.98 -10.89 -8.36
N ARG A 15 -14.51 -9.64 -8.48
CA ARG A 15 -13.12 -9.32 -8.80
C ARG A 15 -12.56 -8.32 -7.79
N ARG A 16 -11.26 -8.43 -7.54
CA ARG A 16 -10.49 -7.51 -6.68
C ARG A 16 -9.32 -6.95 -7.48
N ASP A 17 -9.22 -5.63 -7.50
CA ASP A 17 -8.21 -4.90 -8.27
C ASP A 17 -7.27 -4.16 -7.31
N ALA A 18 -5.97 -4.16 -7.58
CA ALA A 18 -4.99 -3.34 -6.87
C ALA A 18 -3.96 -2.74 -7.84
N ALA A 19 -3.70 -1.44 -7.72
CA ALA A 19 -2.77 -0.74 -8.61
C ALA A 19 -1.47 -0.29 -7.94
N PHE A 20 -1.41 -0.25 -6.61
CA PHE A 20 -0.17 0.06 -5.92
C PHE A 20 0.72 -1.19 -5.82
N PRO A 21 1.98 -1.13 -6.31
CA PRO A 21 2.97 -2.18 -6.08
C PRO A 21 3.15 -2.47 -4.58
N GLY A 22 3.37 -3.73 -4.25
CA GLY A 22 3.45 -4.22 -2.87
C GLY A 22 2.11 -4.62 -2.27
N SER A 23 0.98 -4.32 -2.93
CA SER A 23 -0.31 -4.91 -2.55
C SER A 23 -0.25 -6.43 -2.75
N TYR A 24 -0.73 -7.21 -1.78
CA TYR A 24 -0.68 -8.66 -1.83
C TYR A 24 -1.94 -9.35 -1.32
N LEU A 25 -2.09 -10.59 -1.74
CA LEU A 25 -3.08 -11.54 -1.28
C LEU A 25 -2.39 -12.66 -0.50
N GLU A 26 -2.95 -13.05 0.64
CA GLU A 26 -2.46 -14.16 1.44
C GLU A 26 -3.57 -15.20 1.71
N ILE A 27 -3.24 -16.48 1.53
CA ILE A 27 -4.15 -17.60 1.76
C ILE A 27 -3.41 -18.78 2.38
N ALA A 28 -4.04 -19.41 3.37
CA ALA A 28 -3.63 -20.72 3.87
C ALA A 28 -4.39 -21.79 3.08
N LEU A 29 -3.65 -22.74 2.52
CA LEU A 29 -4.14 -23.82 1.68
C LEU A 29 -3.86 -25.15 2.37
N THR A 30 -4.82 -26.07 2.34
CA THR A 30 -4.68 -27.43 2.86
C THR A 30 -5.45 -28.36 1.92
N ASN A 31 -5.10 -29.65 1.90
CA ASN A 31 -5.81 -30.65 1.09
C ASN A 31 -5.90 -30.23 -0.39
N THR A 32 -4.77 -29.79 -0.94
CA THR A 32 -4.65 -29.23 -2.29
C THR A 32 -3.50 -29.91 -3.02
N THR A 33 -3.66 -30.18 -4.31
CA THR A 33 -2.61 -30.78 -5.16
C THR A 33 -2.04 -29.77 -6.16
N SER A 34 -2.81 -28.75 -6.52
CA SER A 34 -2.38 -27.68 -7.41
C SER A 34 -3.04 -26.35 -7.02
N VAL A 35 -2.47 -25.24 -7.48
CA VAL A 35 -3.03 -23.91 -7.29
C VAL A 35 -2.86 -23.10 -8.56
N TYR A 36 -3.92 -22.42 -8.98
CA TYR A 36 -3.93 -21.48 -10.10
C TYR A 36 -4.48 -20.12 -9.64
N CYS A 37 -3.99 -19.05 -10.26
CA CYS A 37 -4.53 -17.71 -10.08
C CYS A 37 -5.11 -17.23 -11.41
N ASP A 38 -6.38 -16.82 -11.39
CA ASP A 38 -7.10 -16.31 -12.55
C ASP A 38 -7.09 -14.78 -12.52
N LEU A 39 -6.39 -14.21 -13.51
CA LEU A 39 -6.21 -12.79 -13.71
C LEU A 39 -7.07 -12.33 -14.89
N ASN A 40 -7.75 -11.20 -14.72
CA ASN A 40 -8.40 -10.48 -15.81
C ASN A 40 -7.40 -9.67 -16.66
N ASN A 41 -6.12 -9.64 -16.28
CA ASN A 41 -5.06 -8.99 -17.04
C ASN A 41 -4.88 -9.64 -18.42
N VAL A 42 -4.74 -8.82 -19.47
CA VAL A 42 -4.64 -9.29 -20.87
C VAL A 42 -3.22 -9.10 -21.39
N ALA A 43 -2.72 -10.09 -22.14
CA ALA A 43 -1.49 -9.98 -22.90
C ALA A 43 -1.63 -8.89 -23.97
N ILE A 44 -0.87 -7.80 -23.83
CA ILE A 44 -0.86 -6.73 -24.82
C ILE A 44 0.06 -7.16 -25.96
N ARG A 45 -0.44 -7.14 -27.19
CA ARG A 45 0.43 -7.25 -28.38
C ARG A 45 1.19 -5.93 -28.52
N GLU A 46 2.50 -5.99 -28.74
CA GLU A 46 3.46 -4.87 -28.76
C GLU A 46 3.10 -3.66 -29.67
N HIS A 47 2.02 -3.72 -30.45
CA HIS A 47 1.54 -2.65 -31.32
C HIS A 47 0.49 -1.70 -30.70
N ASP A 48 -0.02 -1.96 -29.50
CA ASP A 48 -1.06 -1.13 -28.86
C ASP A 48 -0.50 0.03 -28.01
N ASP A 49 0.81 0.14 -27.84
CA ASP A 49 1.45 1.15 -26.98
C ASP A 49 1.58 2.55 -27.64
N GLU A 50 1.19 2.72 -28.92
CA GLU A 50 1.25 4.02 -29.63
C GLU A 50 -0.06 4.83 -29.60
N GLU A 51 -1.22 4.25 -29.26
CA GLU A 51 -2.46 5.03 -29.07
C GLU A 51 -2.67 5.45 -27.59
N GLY A 52 -1.65 6.10 -27.05
CA GLY A 52 -1.70 6.86 -25.80
C GLY A 52 -1.28 8.31 -26.03
N ILE A 53 -1.58 8.88 -27.20
CA ILE A 53 -1.37 10.30 -27.50
C ILE A 53 -2.12 11.11 -26.45
N LEU A 54 -1.35 11.80 -25.61
CA LEU A 54 -1.57 13.14 -25.09
C LEU A 54 -2.95 13.71 -25.46
N VAL A 55 -3.97 13.32 -24.70
CA VAL A 55 -5.15 14.18 -24.62
C VAL A 55 -4.80 15.21 -23.58
N ASP A 56 -4.27 16.33 -24.09
CA ASP A 56 -4.30 17.65 -23.51
C ASP A 56 -5.75 18.03 -23.20
N ARG A 57 -6.32 17.38 -22.19
CA ARG A 57 -7.56 17.78 -21.54
C ARG A 57 -7.12 18.42 -20.25
N ASP A 58 -7.31 19.74 -20.19
CA ASP A 58 -7.38 20.53 -18.98
C ASP A 58 -7.60 19.65 -17.75
N THR A 59 -6.51 19.35 -17.04
CA THR A 59 -6.50 18.62 -15.77
C THR A 59 -7.05 19.48 -14.62
N ASN A 60 -7.62 20.63 -14.96
CA ASN A 60 -8.40 21.46 -14.07
C ASN A 60 -9.80 20.87 -13.95
N HIS A 61 -10.04 20.21 -12.82
CA HIS A 61 -11.24 19.48 -12.41
C HIS A 61 -11.29 18.03 -12.90
N ALA A 62 -10.82 17.15 -12.02
CA ALA A 62 -11.13 15.73 -12.04
C ALA A 62 -12.65 15.52 -12.00
N VAL A 63 -13.28 15.48 -13.17
CA VAL A 63 -14.64 15.00 -13.32
C VAL A 63 -14.64 13.55 -12.86
N LEU A 64 -15.22 13.30 -11.69
CA LEU A 64 -15.46 11.97 -11.16
C LEU A 64 -16.33 11.20 -12.15
N GLN A 65 -15.72 10.46 -13.05
CA GLN A 65 -16.49 9.61 -13.96
C GLN A 65 -17.06 8.44 -13.15
N PRO A 66 -18.37 8.14 -13.27
CA PRO A 66 -18.94 6.95 -12.70
C PRO A 66 -18.21 5.72 -13.23
N ALA A 67 -18.03 4.70 -12.40
CA ALA A 67 -17.45 3.43 -12.80
C ALA A 67 -18.37 2.71 -13.80
N THR A 68 -18.31 3.09 -15.07
CA THR A 68 -19.02 2.37 -16.14
C THR A 68 -18.28 1.07 -16.45
N THR A 69 -19.06 0.01 -16.65
CA THR A 69 -18.69 -1.40 -16.88
C THR A 69 -17.87 -1.71 -18.14
N ARG A 70 -17.34 -0.71 -18.85
CA ARG A 70 -16.47 -0.87 -20.03
C ARG A 70 -15.06 -0.39 -19.77
N GLN A 71 -14.42 -0.86 -18.70
CA GLN A 71 -12.98 -0.68 -18.58
C GLN A 71 -12.28 -1.75 -19.43
N LYS A 72 -11.45 -1.30 -20.38
CA LYS A 72 -10.46 -2.15 -21.04
C LYS A 72 -9.65 -2.83 -19.93
N PRO A 73 -9.49 -4.16 -19.95
CA PRO A 73 -8.67 -4.85 -18.97
C PRO A 73 -7.26 -4.27 -18.92
N SER A 74 -6.66 -4.27 -17.73
CA SER A 74 -5.26 -3.86 -17.59
C SER A 74 -4.33 -4.83 -18.31
N GLY A 75 -3.17 -4.33 -18.75
CA GLY A 75 -2.14 -5.15 -19.39
C GLY A 75 -1.53 -6.20 -18.45
N GLN A 76 -0.60 -6.99 -18.97
CA GLN A 76 0.21 -7.93 -18.17
C GLN A 76 0.86 -7.25 -16.96
N VAL A 77 0.99 -8.02 -15.89
CA VAL A 77 1.56 -7.59 -14.62
C VAL A 77 2.65 -8.53 -14.17
N SER A 78 3.56 -7.99 -13.38
CA SER A 78 4.58 -8.78 -12.69
C SER A 78 4.10 -9.14 -11.29
N LEU A 79 4.23 -10.42 -10.94
CA LEU A 79 3.83 -10.97 -9.66
C LEU A 79 5.02 -11.64 -8.97
N LEU A 80 5.04 -11.52 -7.65
CA LEU A 80 5.89 -12.29 -6.77
C LEU A 80 5.02 -13.26 -5.98
N VAL A 81 5.28 -14.55 -6.14
CA VAL A 81 4.54 -15.61 -5.45
C VAL A 81 5.45 -16.27 -4.44
N GLN A 82 5.02 -16.32 -3.18
CA GLN A 82 5.70 -17.02 -2.11
C GLN A 82 4.83 -18.16 -1.60
N ILE A 83 5.37 -19.39 -1.59
CA ILE A 83 4.74 -20.59 -1.02
C ILE A 83 5.62 -21.05 0.13
N ASN A 84 5.14 -20.88 1.36
CA ASN A 84 5.95 -21.06 2.57
C ASN A 84 7.22 -20.19 2.52
N GLU A 85 8.38 -20.80 2.32
CA GLU A 85 9.68 -20.13 2.24
C GLU A 85 10.18 -19.97 0.79
N GLU A 86 9.55 -20.65 -0.16
CA GLU A 86 9.94 -20.65 -1.57
C GLU A 86 9.31 -19.46 -2.29
N VAL A 87 10.07 -18.87 -3.21
CA VAL A 87 9.73 -17.60 -3.86
C VAL A 87 9.90 -17.72 -5.37
N TYR A 88 8.88 -17.33 -6.11
CA TYR A 88 8.77 -17.40 -7.57
C TYR A 88 8.36 -16.05 -8.16
N GLY A 89 8.94 -15.70 -9.31
CA GLY A 89 8.58 -14.49 -10.05
C GLY A 89 7.83 -14.84 -11.34
N PHE A 90 6.76 -14.09 -11.62
CA PHE A 90 6.05 -14.12 -12.90
C PHE A 90 6.17 -12.73 -13.52
N GLU A 91 6.93 -12.59 -14.61
CA GLU A 91 7.21 -11.28 -15.20
C GLU A 91 6.01 -10.73 -15.98
N GLU A 92 5.37 -11.57 -16.81
CA GLU A 92 4.28 -11.22 -17.72
C GLU A 92 2.98 -11.97 -17.43
N ALA A 93 2.54 -11.95 -16.17
CA ALA A 93 1.35 -12.67 -15.74
C ALA A 93 0.07 -12.10 -16.38
N SER A 94 -0.73 -12.98 -16.98
CA SER A 94 -2.05 -12.70 -17.58
C SER A 94 -2.88 -13.99 -17.64
N GLY A 95 -4.21 -13.86 -17.69
CA GLY A 95 -5.11 -15.02 -17.73
C GLY A 95 -4.95 -15.96 -16.52
N ILE A 96 -5.02 -17.27 -16.76
CA ILE A 96 -4.83 -18.28 -15.73
C ILE A 96 -3.35 -18.63 -15.63
N ILE A 97 -2.75 -18.36 -14.48
CA ILE A 97 -1.37 -18.74 -14.17
C ILE A 97 -1.35 -19.95 -13.23
N GLN A 98 -0.51 -20.93 -13.52
CA GLN A 98 -0.23 -22.05 -12.62
C GLN A 98 0.80 -21.60 -11.59
N ILE A 99 0.40 -21.63 -10.32
CA ILE A 99 1.26 -21.21 -9.20
C ILE A 99 2.06 -22.39 -8.67
N ALA A 100 1.41 -23.54 -8.51
CA ALA A 100 2.06 -24.76 -8.02
C ALA A 100 1.30 -26.00 -8.48
N GLU A 101 2.04 -27.10 -8.56
CA GLU A 101 1.54 -28.45 -8.84
C GLU A 101 2.23 -29.46 -7.94
N ALA A 102 1.68 -30.68 -7.90
CA ALA A 102 2.18 -31.78 -7.10
C ALA A 102 2.38 -31.42 -5.62
N LEU A 103 1.50 -30.57 -5.09
CA LEU A 103 1.45 -30.27 -3.66
C LEU A 103 0.99 -31.51 -2.89
N ASP A 104 1.60 -31.72 -1.73
CA ASP A 104 1.24 -32.78 -0.79
C ASP A 104 -0.09 -32.40 -0.10
N PRO A 105 -1.19 -33.14 -0.32
CA PRO A 105 -2.49 -32.79 0.24
C PRO A 105 -2.52 -32.90 1.78
N GLU A 106 -1.59 -33.64 2.40
CA GLU A 106 -1.49 -33.73 3.86
C GLU A 106 -0.82 -32.49 4.48
N ARG A 107 -0.09 -31.72 3.66
CA ARG A 107 0.62 -30.53 4.10
C ARG A 107 -0.25 -29.28 4.00
N SER A 108 0.00 -28.37 4.94
CA SER A 108 -0.53 -27.01 4.90
C SER A 108 0.47 -26.06 4.24
N TYR A 109 -0.01 -25.21 3.34
CA TYR A 109 0.77 -24.24 2.59
C TYR A 109 0.29 -22.82 2.87
N LYS A 110 1.23 -21.88 2.96
CA LYS A 110 0.96 -20.45 3.04
C LYS A 110 1.36 -19.80 1.73
N LEU A 111 0.37 -19.38 0.95
CA LEU A 111 0.54 -18.70 -0.33
C LEU A 111 0.40 -17.19 -0.15
N LYS A 112 1.38 -16.42 -0.65
CA LYS A 112 1.33 -14.96 -0.78
C LYS A 112 1.58 -14.57 -2.24
N ILE A 113 0.67 -13.81 -2.84
CA ILE A 113 0.81 -13.27 -4.20
C ILE A 113 0.92 -11.76 -4.09
N THR A 114 2.05 -11.19 -4.49
CA THR A 114 2.37 -9.75 -4.39
C THR A 114 2.45 -9.12 -5.76
N HIS A 115 1.77 -8.00 -5.95
CA HIS A 115 1.80 -7.22 -7.18
C HIS A 115 3.06 -6.34 -7.24
N LEU A 116 3.77 -6.35 -8.38
CA LEU A 116 5.01 -5.60 -8.59
C LEU A 116 4.89 -4.48 -9.64
N GLY A 117 3.73 -4.31 -10.30
CA GLY A 117 3.55 -3.39 -11.42
C GLY A 117 3.51 -4.11 -12.77
N ARG A 118 3.79 -3.40 -13.87
CA ARG A 118 3.93 -3.97 -15.23
C ARG A 118 5.36 -4.47 -15.47
N PRO A 119 5.58 -5.45 -16.37
CA PRO A 119 6.90 -5.97 -16.73
C PRO A 119 7.96 -4.91 -17.08
N ASN A 120 7.54 -3.79 -17.67
CA ASN A 120 8.42 -2.69 -18.06
C ASN A 120 8.76 -1.71 -16.93
N GLY A 121 8.51 -2.08 -15.66
CA GLY A 121 8.74 -1.22 -14.50
C GLY A 121 7.76 -0.06 -14.35
N ARG A 122 6.77 0.06 -15.24
CA ARG A 122 5.70 1.06 -15.12
C ARG A 122 4.62 0.57 -14.17
N SER A 123 3.80 1.49 -13.66
CA SER A 123 2.66 1.09 -12.82
C SER A 123 1.63 0.31 -13.64
N GLY A 124 1.13 -0.77 -13.05
CA GLY A 124 0.05 -1.60 -13.56
C GLY A 124 -1.04 -1.77 -12.52
N ALA A 125 -2.14 -2.41 -12.90
CA ALA A 125 -3.14 -2.87 -11.96
C ALA A 125 -3.28 -4.38 -12.10
N VAL A 126 -3.14 -5.10 -10.98
CA VAL A 126 -3.50 -6.51 -10.91
C VAL A 126 -5.01 -6.63 -10.73
N GLU A 127 -5.64 -7.49 -11.53
CA GLU A 127 -7.08 -7.72 -11.51
C GLU A 127 -7.35 -9.21 -11.26
N ILE A 128 -7.60 -9.60 -10.01
CA ILE A 128 -7.76 -11.01 -9.62
C ILE A 128 -9.25 -11.39 -9.68
N ASN A 129 -9.59 -12.36 -10.54
CA ASN A 129 -10.92 -12.98 -10.60
C ASN A 129 -11.08 -14.04 -9.52
N GLY A 130 -10.04 -14.84 -9.26
CA GLY A 130 -10.11 -15.90 -8.27
C GLY A 130 -8.84 -16.72 -8.13
N ILE A 131 -8.82 -17.56 -7.10
CA ILE A 131 -7.81 -18.59 -6.87
C ILE A 131 -8.49 -19.94 -7.01
N TRP A 132 -7.98 -20.78 -7.91
CA TRP A 132 -8.48 -22.12 -8.17
C TRP A 132 -7.54 -23.13 -7.52
N VAL A 133 -8.10 -24.16 -6.90
CA VAL A 133 -7.36 -25.19 -6.17
C VAL A 133 -7.91 -26.56 -6.53
N ASP A 134 -7.03 -27.48 -6.94
CA ASP A 134 -7.44 -28.87 -7.15
C ASP A 134 -7.33 -29.65 -5.85
N LYS A 135 -8.28 -30.58 -5.67
CA LYS A 135 -8.31 -31.50 -4.52
C LYS A 135 -7.82 -32.88 -4.96
N PRO A 136 -7.22 -33.66 -4.03
CA PRO A 136 -6.87 -35.03 -4.33
C PRO A 136 -8.13 -35.82 -4.74
N SER A 137 -7.98 -36.69 -5.74
CA SER A 137 -9.08 -37.55 -6.19
C SER A 137 -9.42 -38.54 -5.07
N ALA A 138 -10.70 -38.62 -4.69
CA ALA A 138 -11.20 -39.53 -3.65
C ALA A 138 -10.95 -41.02 -3.94
N LEU A 139 -10.47 -41.36 -5.14
CA LEU A 139 -10.12 -42.72 -5.57
C LEU A 139 -8.80 -43.23 -4.98
N GLU A 140 -7.96 -42.39 -4.37
CA GLU A 140 -6.71 -42.82 -3.73
C GLU A 140 -6.82 -42.95 -2.20
N GLN A 141 -7.92 -42.50 -1.58
CA GLN A 141 -8.20 -42.78 -0.18
C GLN A 141 -8.96 -44.11 -0.08
N GLY A 142 -8.18 -45.18 -0.04
CA GLY A 142 -8.69 -46.53 0.19
C GLY A 142 -9.56 -46.61 1.43
N ASN A 143 -10.77 -47.15 1.24
CA ASN A 143 -11.69 -47.75 2.21
C ASN A 143 -11.23 -47.73 3.69
N GLU A 144 -11.48 -46.63 4.40
CA GLU A 144 -11.91 -46.70 5.80
C GLU A 144 -13.01 -45.66 6.04
N ALA A 145 -14.20 -46.19 6.31
CA ALA A 145 -15.36 -45.40 6.68
C ALA A 145 -15.08 -44.67 8.01
N SER A 146 -14.69 -43.42 7.93
CA SER A 146 -14.90 -42.45 9.00
C SER A 146 -15.17 -41.08 8.38
N THR A 147 -16.39 -40.59 8.56
CA THR A 147 -16.72 -39.19 8.31
C THR A 147 -15.88 -38.29 9.22
N PRO A 148 -15.28 -37.22 8.67
CA PRO A 148 -15.45 -35.94 9.35
C PRO A 148 -15.82 -34.82 8.38
N ASN A 149 -16.62 -33.88 8.91
CA ASN A 149 -16.97 -32.62 8.28
C ASN A 149 -15.72 -31.79 7.94
N THR A 150 -15.15 -31.94 6.75
CA THR A 150 -14.09 -31.04 6.25
C THR A 150 -14.73 -29.81 5.62
N LYS A 151 -15.21 -28.89 6.46
CA LYS A 151 -15.56 -27.54 6.01
C LYS A 151 -14.27 -26.83 5.63
N THR A 152 -14.04 -26.61 4.33
CA THR A 152 -13.12 -25.58 3.85
C THR A 152 -13.66 -24.24 4.34
N ALA A 153 -13.10 -23.70 5.41
CA ALA A 153 -13.53 -22.41 5.97
C ALA A 153 -13.00 -21.25 5.13
N LEU A 154 -13.62 -21.00 3.97
CA LEU A 154 -13.64 -19.67 3.36
C LEU A 154 -14.65 -18.83 4.15
N ARG A 155 -14.20 -18.19 5.25
CA ARG A 155 -15.02 -17.17 5.91
C ARG A 155 -15.17 -15.96 4.98
N ASN A 156 -16.39 -15.75 4.48
CA ASN A 156 -16.84 -14.51 3.87
C ASN A 156 -16.82 -13.39 4.93
N PRO A 157 -16.22 -12.21 4.69
CA PRO A 157 -16.24 -11.10 5.65
C PRO A 157 -17.45 -10.17 5.49
N LEU A 158 -18.54 -10.62 4.87
CA LEU A 158 -19.76 -9.81 4.72
C LEU A 158 -20.90 -10.40 5.55
N LEU A 159 -21.24 -9.63 6.59
CA LEU A 159 -22.42 -9.70 7.48
C LEU A 159 -22.28 -10.61 8.72
N SER A 160 -22.05 -9.97 9.87
CA SER A 160 -22.61 -10.39 11.15
C SER A 160 -22.91 -9.15 12.01
N LEU A 161 -24.10 -8.58 11.80
CA LEU A 161 -24.86 -8.00 12.90
C LEU A 161 -25.48 -9.19 13.64
N ASP A 162 -25.05 -9.44 14.87
CA ASP A 162 -25.96 -9.56 16.02
C ASP A 162 -25.20 -9.85 17.32
N GLU A 163 -25.65 -9.18 18.37
CA GLU A 163 -25.38 -9.45 19.77
C GLU A 163 -25.94 -10.82 20.16
N SER A 164 -25.14 -11.66 20.84
CA SER A 164 -25.54 -12.31 22.10
C SER A 164 -24.52 -13.36 22.56
N ASP A 165 -24.11 -13.16 23.82
CA ASP A 165 -23.80 -14.12 24.88
C ASP A 165 -22.74 -15.24 24.74
N ASN A 166 -21.86 -15.18 25.74
CA ASN A 166 -20.88 -16.15 26.21
C ASN A 166 -21.42 -17.59 26.31
N LEU A 167 -20.61 -18.58 25.94
CA LEU A 167 -20.05 -19.58 26.86
C LEU A 167 -19.20 -20.66 26.14
N ILE A 168 -17.98 -20.84 26.65
CA ILE A 168 -17.10 -22.03 26.57
C ILE A 168 -16.57 -22.40 25.16
N SER A 169 -15.40 -21.84 24.82
CA SER A 169 -14.53 -22.32 23.74
C SER A 169 -13.33 -23.08 24.32
N THR A 170 -13.46 -24.40 24.40
CA THR A 170 -12.33 -25.32 24.55
C THR A 170 -11.49 -25.36 23.27
N SER A 171 -10.22 -24.96 23.43
CA SER A 171 -9.05 -25.12 22.57
C SER A 171 -9.15 -26.02 21.32
N VAL A 172 -9.10 -25.39 20.15
CA VAL A 172 -8.32 -25.86 18.99
C VAL A 172 -7.39 -24.70 18.60
N SER A 173 -6.10 -24.88 18.90
CA SER A 173 -5.07 -23.87 18.77
C SER A 173 -4.57 -23.72 17.32
N GLY A 174 -4.45 -22.46 16.88
CA GLY A 174 -3.58 -22.01 15.80
C GLY A 174 -4.25 -21.89 14.43
N TRP A 175 -3.87 -20.87 13.65
CA TRP A 175 -4.22 -20.69 12.22
C TRP A 175 -5.55 -20.02 11.86
N GLY A 176 -6.16 -19.27 12.78
CA GLY A 176 -6.90 -18.09 12.32
C GLY A 176 -5.91 -17.14 11.65
N LEU A 177 -6.16 -16.69 10.41
CA LEU A 177 -5.52 -15.49 9.86
C LEU A 177 -5.94 -14.34 10.77
N GLN A 178 -5.20 -14.14 11.85
CA GLN A 178 -5.43 -13.06 12.80
C GLN A 178 -5.28 -11.76 12.02
N GLU A 179 -6.23 -10.84 12.17
CA GLU A 179 -6.10 -9.50 11.60
C GLU A 179 -4.80 -8.89 12.12
N ARG A 180 -3.81 -8.82 11.23
CA ARG A 180 -2.51 -8.21 11.52
C ARG A 180 -2.66 -6.71 11.41
N LYS A 181 -2.03 -6.02 12.36
CA LYS A 181 -1.89 -4.57 12.28
C LYS A 181 -1.10 -4.22 11.04
N THR A 182 -1.55 -3.19 10.33
CA THR A 182 -0.96 -2.75 9.07
C THR A 182 -0.25 -1.41 9.22
N ILE A 183 0.91 -1.26 8.62
CA ILE A 183 1.61 0.01 8.43
C ILE A 183 1.42 0.44 6.97
N GLU A 184 0.93 1.65 6.73
CA GLU A 184 0.91 2.26 5.40
C GLU A 184 2.12 3.21 5.29
N VAL A 185 2.97 3.02 4.29
CA VAL A 185 4.20 3.76 4.07
C VAL A 185 4.07 4.53 2.76
N VAL A 186 3.99 5.85 2.84
CA VAL A 186 4.03 6.74 1.67
C VAL A 186 5.49 7.12 1.43
N THR A 187 6.06 6.69 0.31
CA THR A 187 7.51 6.78 0.12
C THR A 187 7.96 6.91 -1.34
N PRO A 188 8.99 7.74 -1.62
CA PRO A 188 9.65 7.77 -2.93
C PRO A 188 10.64 6.61 -3.10
N GLU A 189 10.86 5.79 -2.06
CA GLU A 189 11.89 4.76 -2.00
C GLU A 189 11.28 3.40 -2.34
N THR A 190 11.03 3.19 -3.63
CA THR A 190 10.39 1.96 -4.11
C THR A 190 11.43 1.00 -4.66
N ALA A 191 11.58 -0.16 -4.03
CA ALA A 191 12.42 -1.25 -4.53
C ALA A 191 11.62 -2.36 -5.26
N LEU A 192 10.30 -2.20 -5.36
CA LEU A 192 9.43 -3.17 -6.03
C LEU A 192 9.37 -2.83 -7.53
N CYS A 193 10.34 -3.34 -8.28
CA CYS A 193 10.31 -3.45 -9.74
C CYS A 193 9.97 -4.89 -10.17
N PRO A 194 9.69 -5.16 -11.46
CA PRO A 194 9.59 -6.51 -12.04
C PRO A 194 10.87 -7.34 -11.89
N PHE A 195 10.74 -8.68 -11.94
CA PHE A 195 11.91 -9.56 -12.05
C PHE A 195 12.45 -9.56 -13.47
N GLU A 196 13.77 -9.53 -13.59
CA GLU A 196 14.45 -9.90 -14.82
C GLU A 196 14.85 -11.38 -14.74
N ALA A 197 14.66 -12.14 -15.82
CA ALA A 197 14.98 -13.58 -15.86
C ALA A 197 16.45 -13.93 -15.56
N LYS A 198 17.36 -12.94 -15.56
CA LYS A 198 18.79 -13.08 -15.27
C LYS A 198 19.26 -12.30 -14.04
N GLU A 199 18.35 -11.97 -13.14
CA GLU A 199 18.66 -11.18 -11.97
C GLU A 199 19.58 -11.93 -10.99
N ASP A 200 20.63 -11.24 -10.55
CA ASP A 200 21.57 -11.74 -9.54
C ASP A 200 20.86 -12.02 -8.21
N GLU A 201 21.31 -13.05 -7.50
CA GLU A 201 20.72 -13.45 -6.22
C GLU A 201 20.81 -12.35 -5.16
N GLY A 202 21.88 -11.54 -5.18
CA GLY A 202 22.04 -10.38 -4.30
C GLY A 202 21.00 -9.29 -4.57
N ILE A 203 20.71 -9.00 -5.85
CA ILE A 203 19.69 -8.01 -6.25
C ILE A 203 18.30 -8.51 -5.86
N ARG A 204 18.00 -9.78 -6.14
CA ARG A 204 16.76 -10.44 -5.72
C ARG A 204 16.59 -10.36 -4.20
N ASN A 205 17.63 -10.68 -3.43
CA ASN A 205 17.59 -10.59 -1.98
C ASN A 205 17.40 -9.15 -1.48
N ALA A 206 18.05 -8.16 -2.09
CA ALA A 206 17.86 -6.75 -1.71
C ALA A 206 16.41 -6.29 -1.94
N ARG A 207 15.77 -6.74 -3.02
CA ARG A 207 14.35 -6.44 -3.33
C ARG A 207 13.37 -7.13 -2.39
N LEU A 208 13.65 -8.38 -1.99
CA LEU A 208 12.82 -9.12 -1.03
C LEU A 208 12.99 -8.66 0.42
N ASN A 209 14.08 -7.95 0.71
CA ASN A 209 14.45 -7.48 2.05
C ASN A 209 14.48 -5.95 2.13
N ILE A 210 13.50 -5.28 1.54
CA ILE A 210 13.31 -3.84 1.78
C ILE A 210 13.12 -3.58 3.27
N TRP A 211 13.58 -2.42 3.74
CA TRP A 211 13.54 -2.06 5.17
C TRP A 211 12.13 -2.20 5.77
N SER A 212 11.08 -1.94 4.98
CA SER A 212 9.70 -2.06 5.43
C SER A 212 9.23 -3.52 5.61
N GLU A 213 9.82 -4.48 4.90
CA GLU A 213 9.52 -5.91 5.11
C GLU A 213 10.08 -6.44 6.44
N TYR A 214 11.04 -5.73 7.07
CA TYR A 214 11.48 -6.07 8.43
C TYR A 214 10.36 -5.96 9.45
N PHE A 215 9.40 -5.03 9.29
CA PHE A 215 8.24 -4.96 10.18
C PHE A 215 7.41 -6.25 10.12
N ARG A 216 7.32 -6.87 8.95
CA ARG A 216 6.62 -8.15 8.78
C ARG A 216 7.38 -9.29 9.43
N LYS A 217 8.68 -9.39 9.16
CA LYS A 217 9.53 -10.48 9.66
C LYS A 217 9.74 -10.43 11.17
N SER A 218 9.96 -9.24 11.73
CA SER A 218 10.34 -9.07 13.14
C SER A 218 9.16 -8.76 14.05
N LEU A 219 8.12 -8.09 13.55
CA LEU A 219 7.02 -7.58 14.37
C LEU A 219 5.64 -8.14 13.96
N SER A 220 5.59 -9.04 12.97
CA SER A 220 4.33 -9.60 12.44
C SER A 220 3.34 -8.52 11.98
N LEU A 221 3.84 -7.40 11.46
CA LEU A 221 3.05 -6.30 10.94
C LEU A 221 2.96 -6.37 9.42
N ASP A 222 1.77 -6.23 8.89
CA ASP A 222 1.58 -6.12 7.45
C ASP A 222 2.03 -4.71 7.00
N THR A 223 2.69 -4.61 5.84
CA THR A 223 3.16 -3.31 5.34
C THR A 223 2.65 -3.08 3.93
N VAL A 224 2.14 -1.87 3.70
CA VAL A 224 1.61 -1.42 2.42
C VAL A 224 2.39 -0.20 2.00
N SER A 225 3.00 -0.26 0.82
CA SER A 225 3.77 0.87 0.28
C SER A 225 2.94 1.63 -0.74
N ILE A 226 2.94 2.96 -0.62
CA ILE A 226 2.41 3.88 -1.62
C ILE A 226 3.59 4.58 -2.27
N PRO A 227 3.97 4.18 -3.51
CA PRO A 227 5.04 4.81 -4.25
C PRO A 227 4.72 6.28 -4.52
N THR A 228 5.63 7.18 -4.17
CA THR A 228 5.62 8.60 -4.58
C THR A 228 6.79 8.93 -5.50
N SER A 229 7.34 7.93 -6.19
CA SER A 229 8.40 8.12 -7.18
C SER A 229 7.94 9.17 -8.19
N ASP A 230 8.77 10.19 -8.39
CA ASP A 230 8.51 11.35 -9.27
C ASP A 230 7.43 12.35 -8.81
N LEU A 231 6.86 12.18 -7.61
CA LEU A 231 5.89 13.12 -7.06
C LEU A 231 6.48 13.93 -5.90
N GLY A 232 6.37 15.25 -6.02
CA GLY A 232 6.61 16.20 -4.93
C GLY A 232 5.35 16.43 -4.10
N LEU A 233 5.54 16.97 -2.90
CA LEU A 233 4.45 17.55 -2.12
C LEU A 233 4.04 18.93 -2.67
N LEU A 234 5.01 19.68 -3.18
CA LEU A 234 4.80 20.94 -3.87
C LEU A 234 4.62 20.68 -5.38
N PRO A 235 3.75 21.47 -6.06
CA PRO A 235 3.68 21.44 -7.51
C PRO A 235 4.98 21.99 -8.11
N TYR A 236 5.36 21.49 -9.29
CA TYR A 236 6.52 21.98 -10.02
C TYR A 236 6.23 22.12 -11.51
N ASP A 237 7.08 22.87 -12.21
CA ASP A 237 6.91 23.15 -13.65
C ASP A 237 6.80 21.84 -14.46
N GLY A 238 5.59 21.56 -14.95
CA GLY A 238 5.27 20.38 -15.76
C GLY A 238 4.40 19.31 -15.09
N SER A 239 4.19 19.35 -13.76
CA SER A 239 3.23 18.47 -13.07
C SER A 239 2.43 19.22 -12.03
N LEU A 240 1.11 19.32 -12.26
CA LEU A 240 0.16 19.84 -11.28
C LEU A 240 -0.20 18.81 -10.20
N THR A 241 0.08 17.53 -10.46
CA THR A 241 -0.26 16.45 -9.54
C THR A 241 0.80 16.32 -8.45
N THR A 242 0.35 16.30 -7.20
CA THR A 242 1.18 16.17 -6.01
C THR A 242 0.95 14.83 -5.29
N ILE A 243 1.79 14.55 -4.30
CA ILE A 243 1.56 13.45 -3.34
C ILE A 243 0.16 13.55 -2.72
N SER A 244 -0.32 14.77 -2.43
CA SER A 244 -1.64 14.99 -1.84
C SER A 244 -2.76 14.49 -2.76
N ASP A 245 -2.63 14.73 -4.07
CA ASP A 245 -3.63 14.29 -5.04
C ASP A 245 -3.66 12.77 -5.15
N MET A 246 -2.48 12.14 -5.24
CA MET A 246 -2.35 10.69 -5.35
C MET A 246 -2.79 9.95 -4.09
N PHE A 247 -2.53 10.52 -2.89
CA PHE A 247 -2.88 9.87 -1.63
C PHE A 247 -4.37 9.55 -1.49
N SER A 248 -5.24 10.36 -2.10
CA SER A 248 -6.69 10.15 -2.12
C SER A 248 -7.18 9.28 -3.29
N ARG A 249 -6.29 8.72 -4.11
CA ARG A 249 -6.64 7.84 -5.23
C ARG A 249 -6.39 6.37 -4.94
N SER A 250 -7.07 5.54 -5.70
CA SER A 250 -6.96 4.08 -5.59
C SER A 250 -5.81 3.47 -6.40
N GLY A 251 -5.07 4.28 -7.15
CA GLY A 251 -3.89 3.87 -7.89
C GLY A 251 -3.01 5.05 -8.33
N PRO A 252 -1.80 4.77 -8.83
CA PRO A 252 -0.87 5.79 -9.33
C PRO A 252 -1.31 6.35 -10.70
N MET A 253 -0.80 7.55 -11.04
CA MET A 253 -1.23 8.37 -12.19
C MET A 253 -1.29 7.64 -13.54
N SER A 254 -0.38 6.71 -13.77
CA SER A 254 -0.28 5.93 -15.01
C SER A 254 -1.33 4.83 -15.14
N THR A 255 -2.22 4.67 -14.16
CA THR A 255 -3.25 3.63 -14.13
C THR A 255 -4.66 4.23 -14.18
N PRO A 256 -5.64 3.50 -14.75
CA PRO A 256 -7.04 3.93 -14.71
C PRO A 256 -7.58 4.15 -13.28
N HIS A 257 -6.96 3.51 -12.29
CA HIS A 257 -7.33 3.65 -10.89
C HIS A 257 -6.99 5.02 -10.28
N PHE A 258 -6.13 5.82 -10.90
CA PHE A 258 -5.89 7.20 -10.45
C PHE A 258 -7.15 8.07 -10.54
N SER A 259 -8.01 7.83 -11.53
CA SER A 259 -9.29 8.54 -11.65
C SER A 259 -10.28 8.21 -10.53
N ARG A 260 -10.06 7.10 -9.80
CA ARG A 260 -10.97 6.61 -8.76
C ARG A 260 -10.54 7.11 -7.38
N PRO A 261 -11.46 7.67 -6.59
CA PRO A 261 -11.15 8.02 -5.21
C PRO A 261 -10.97 6.76 -4.36
N TRP A 262 -10.03 6.81 -3.42
CA TRP A 262 -9.85 5.77 -2.43
C TRP A 262 -10.91 5.87 -1.33
N ILE A 263 -11.44 4.72 -0.93
CA ILE A 263 -12.45 4.63 0.12
C ILE A 263 -11.75 4.30 1.44
N PHE A 264 -11.34 5.32 2.19
CA PHE A 264 -10.62 5.14 3.45
C PHE A 264 -11.39 4.35 4.53
N LYS A 265 -12.71 4.21 4.41
CA LYS A 265 -13.52 3.38 5.32
C LYS A 265 -13.27 1.88 5.17
N SER A 266 -12.82 1.40 4.00
CA SER A 266 -12.59 -0.03 3.77
C SER A 266 -11.23 -0.53 4.26
N TYR A 267 -10.33 0.38 4.64
CA TYR A 267 -8.97 0.07 5.05
C TYR A 267 -8.45 1.15 5.98
N ARG A 268 -8.09 0.77 7.21
CA ARG A 268 -7.51 1.67 8.19
C ARG A 268 -6.19 1.10 8.71
N PRO A 269 -5.05 1.71 8.35
CA PRO A 269 -3.77 1.28 8.90
C PRO A 269 -3.72 1.56 10.40
N SER A 270 -2.86 0.83 11.11
CA SER A 270 -2.53 1.11 12.51
C SER A 270 -1.54 2.26 12.65
N ILE A 271 -0.69 2.48 11.63
CA ILE A 271 0.31 3.54 11.59
C ILE A 271 0.43 4.04 10.15
N LEU A 272 0.57 5.35 9.98
CA LEU A 272 0.95 5.96 8.71
C LEU A 272 2.39 6.49 8.79
N LEU A 273 3.22 6.09 7.86
CA LEU A 273 4.61 6.52 7.72
C LEU A 273 4.75 7.38 6.47
N LEU A 274 5.23 8.61 6.63
CA LEU A 274 5.37 9.57 5.53
C LEU A 274 6.86 9.87 5.33
N GLN A 275 7.40 9.40 4.20
CA GLN A 275 8.71 9.81 3.69
C GLN A 275 8.50 10.87 2.61
N LEU A 276 8.73 12.13 2.96
CA LEU A 276 8.43 13.28 2.10
C LEU A 276 9.69 14.07 1.74
N GLY A 277 9.62 14.85 0.66
CA GLY A 277 10.62 15.87 0.34
C GLY A 277 11.81 15.42 -0.50
N LEU A 278 11.97 14.14 -0.83
CA LEU A 278 13.10 13.72 -1.69
C LEU A 278 13.03 14.41 -3.06
N VAL A 279 11.88 14.34 -3.72
CA VAL A 279 11.66 14.91 -5.05
C VAL A 279 11.73 16.43 -4.98
N ASP A 280 10.97 17.04 -4.06
CA ASP A 280 10.89 18.49 -3.87
C ASP A 280 12.27 19.13 -3.70
N PHE A 281 13.06 18.63 -2.76
CA PHE A 281 14.37 19.22 -2.48
C PHE A 281 15.42 18.83 -3.55
N THR A 282 15.35 17.64 -4.14
CA THR A 282 16.25 17.28 -5.25
C THR A 282 16.06 18.25 -6.42
N GLN A 283 14.80 18.53 -6.77
CA GLN A 283 14.48 19.47 -7.85
C GLN A 283 14.87 20.90 -7.49
N PHE A 284 14.57 21.35 -6.26
CA PHE A 284 14.99 22.66 -5.79
C PHE A 284 16.50 22.87 -5.93
N PHE A 285 17.31 21.89 -5.51
CA PHE A 285 18.77 21.99 -5.59
C PHE A 285 19.36 21.70 -6.98
N ALA A 286 18.55 21.30 -7.95
CA ALA A 286 19.00 21.11 -9.34
C ALA A 286 19.44 22.46 -9.98
N ASP A 287 18.84 23.57 -9.58
CA ASP A 287 19.32 24.91 -9.92
C ASP A 287 20.37 25.40 -8.91
N LYS A 288 21.57 25.73 -9.38
CA LYS A 288 22.65 26.28 -8.56
C LYS A 288 22.29 27.59 -7.87
N LYS A 289 21.35 28.38 -8.42
CA LYS A 289 20.88 29.63 -7.80
C LYS A 289 20.20 29.41 -6.45
N ASN A 290 19.67 28.21 -6.24
CA ASN A 290 18.93 27.83 -5.02
C ASN A 290 19.83 27.38 -3.87
N HIS A 291 21.16 27.43 -4.05
CA HIS A 291 22.12 27.02 -3.02
C HIS A 291 22.35 28.09 -1.93
N GLY A 292 21.83 29.31 -2.13
CA GLY A 292 21.89 30.37 -1.14
C GLY A 292 20.92 30.15 0.04
N ASP A 293 21.31 30.57 1.24
CA ASP A 293 20.51 30.34 2.45
C ASP A 293 19.15 31.05 2.42
N HIS A 294 19.04 32.21 1.74
CA HIS A 294 17.76 32.93 1.63
C HIS A 294 16.71 32.13 0.83
N ALA A 295 17.06 31.70 -0.38
CA ALA A 295 16.19 30.88 -1.23
C ALA A 295 15.81 29.56 -0.54
N LEU A 296 16.80 28.92 0.11
CA LEU A 296 16.55 27.70 0.86
C LEU A 296 15.56 27.92 2.01
N ASN A 297 15.74 28.98 2.81
CA ASN A 297 14.84 29.25 3.94
C ASN A 297 13.41 29.55 3.48
N GLN A 298 13.24 30.25 2.36
CA GLN A 298 11.92 30.45 1.76
C GLN A 298 11.29 29.12 1.34
N PHE A 299 12.04 28.27 0.61
CA PHE A 299 11.56 26.97 0.18
C PHE A 299 11.23 26.04 1.36
N LYS A 300 12.06 26.04 2.41
CA LYS A 300 11.78 25.30 3.65
C LYS A 300 10.46 25.72 4.30
N ALA A 301 10.19 27.03 4.35
CA ALA A 301 8.94 27.56 4.92
C ALA A 301 7.71 27.12 4.09
N GLU A 302 7.82 27.16 2.77
CA GLU A 302 6.76 26.69 1.86
C GLU A 302 6.51 25.18 2.01
N PHE A 303 7.57 24.37 1.99
CA PHE A 303 7.48 22.92 2.17
C PHE A 303 6.91 22.54 3.54
N LYS A 304 7.30 23.25 4.61
CA LYS A 304 6.72 23.10 5.96
C LYS A 304 5.21 23.34 5.92
N SER A 305 4.78 24.45 5.33
CA SER A 305 3.35 24.79 5.20
C SER A 305 2.57 23.74 4.41
N ALA A 306 3.15 23.23 3.32
CA ALA A 306 2.55 22.16 2.54
C ALA A 306 2.43 20.84 3.32
N THR A 307 3.44 20.50 4.12
CA THR A 307 3.45 19.31 4.99
C THR A 307 2.33 19.39 6.03
N ILE A 308 2.20 20.53 6.71
CA ILE A 308 1.15 20.78 7.70
C ILE A 308 -0.24 20.66 7.05
N ARG A 309 -0.44 21.32 5.90
CA ARG A 309 -1.70 21.27 5.15
C ARG A 309 -2.05 19.84 4.70
N PHE A 310 -1.06 19.07 4.24
CA PHE A 310 -1.28 17.69 3.81
C PHE A 310 -1.72 16.80 4.98
N ILE A 311 -1.09 16.95 6.14
CA ILE A 311 -1.47 16.19 7.35
C ILE A 311 -2.87 16.59 7.80
N HIS A 312 -3.20 17.88 7.85
CA HIS A 312 -4.57 18.33 8.13
C HIS A 312 -5.59 17.74 7.15
N ASN A 313 -5.26 17.65 5.86
CA ASN A 313 -6.12 17.01 4.87
C ASN A 313 -6.31 15.50 5.13
N ILE A 314 -5.24 14.77 5.46
CA ILE A 314 -5.32 13.35 5.86
C ILE A 314 -6.25 13.19 7.07
N ARG A 315 -6.07 14.04 8.09
CA ARG A 315 -6.89 14.03 9.32
C ARG A 315 -8.36 14.29 9.03
N ALA A 316 -8.67 15.22 8.12
CA ALA A 316 -10.04 15.59 7.79
C ALA A 316 -10.74 14.56 6.89
N THR A 317 -10.03 14.01 5.90
CA THR A 317 -10.65 13.25 4.81
C THR A 317 -10.48 11.74 4.93
N ALA A 318 -9.29 11.29 5.34
CA ALA A 318 -8.95 9.87 5.37
C ALA A 318 -9.30 9.24 6.71
N TYR A 319 -8.89 9.89 7.80
CA TYR A 319 -9.01 9.34 9.14
C TYR A 319 -9.61 10.37 10.11
N PRO A 320 -10.85 10.81 9.85
CA PRO A 320 -11.55 11.75 10.72
C PRO A 320 -11.69 11.18 12.12
N TYR A 321 -11.73 12.09 13.09
CA TYR A 321 -12.04 11.74 14.46
C TYR A 321 -13.46 11.16 14.53
N ASP A 322 -13.60 10.01 15.18
CA ASP A 322 -14.90 9.42 15.49
C ASP A 322 -15.26 9.76 16.96
N PRO A 323 -16.22 10.65 17.20
CA PRO A 323 -16.65 11.01 18.55
C PRO A 323 -17.30 9.83 19.29
N THR A 324 -17.85 8.85 18.58
CA THR A 324 -18.54 7.69 19.19
C THR A 324 -17.56 6.76 19.90
N THR A 325 -16.27 6.74 19.51
CA THR A 325 -15.22 5.97 20.20
C THR A 325 -15.02 6.38 21.67
N LYS A 326 -15.56 7.53 22.11
CA LYS A 326 -15.57 7.95 23.53
C LYS A 326 -16.93 7.81 24.22
N GLN A 327 -18.04 7.67 23.49
CA GLN A 327 -19.38 7.60 24.10
C GLN A 327 -19.67 6.30 24.84
N SER A 328 -18.83 5.27 24.73
CA SER A 328 -18.91 4.08 25.61
C SER A 328 -18.38 4.33 27.03
N ARG A 329 -17.95 5.56 27.38
CA ARG A 329 -17.50 5.85 28.76
C ARG A 329 -18.17 6.99 29.50
N LEU A 330 -18.79 7.99 28.87
CA LEU A 330 -19.48 9.06 29.61
C LEU A 330 -20.59 9.66 28.74
N GLY A 331 -21.85 9.40 29.10
CA GLY A 331 -23.01 10.03 28.49
C GLY A 331 -23.25 11.40 29.11
N VAL A 332 -23.21 12.46 28.29
CA VAL A 332 -23.87 13.76 28.55
C VAL A 332 -24.14 14.42 27.18
N ASP A 333 -25.36 14.91 27.01
CA ASP A 333 -25.89 15.68 25.88
C ASP A 333 -25.19 17.03 25.65
N GLY A 334 -25.26 17.57 24.42
CA GLY A 334 -25.26 19.02 24.22
C GLY A 334 -24.52 19.61 23.01
N ASP A 335 -25.33 20.14 22.08
CA ASP A 335 -25.14 21.35 21.26
C ASP A 335 -24.17 21.35 20.05
N GLY A 336 -24.72 21.68 18.89
CA GLY A 336 -24.10 21.67 17.54
C GLY A 336 -23.18 22.85 17.25
N SER A 337 -22.41 23.28 18.25
CA SER A 337 -21.33 24.25 18.13
C SER A 337 -20.05 23.51 17.72
N TYR A 338 -19.30 24.04 16.75
CA TYR A 338 -18.02 23.49 16.29
C TYR A 338 -16.99 23.58 17.42
N SER A 339 -17.03 22.62 18.34
CA SER A 339 -16.00 22.41 19.35
C SER A 339 -14.76 21.91 18.63
N TYR A 340 -13.73 22.74 18.60
CA TYR A 340 -12.36 22.36 18.28
C TYR A 340 -12.00 21.17 19.18
N ASN A 341 -12.14 19.96 18.65
CA ASN A 341 -12.00 18.73 19.40
C ASN A 341 -10.53 18.55 19.78
N SER A 342 -10.19 18.94 21.01
CA SER A 342 -8.93 18.63 21.72
C SER A 342 -8.69 17.12 21.94
N ALA A 343 -9.33 16.25 21.15
CA ALA A 343 -9.20 14.81 21.18
C ALA A 343 -8.61 14.35 19.83
N PRO A 344 -7.33 13.94 19.79
CA PRO A 344 -6.60 13.72 18.55
C PRO A 344 -7.21 12.58 17.73
N SER A 345 -7.18 12.73 16.41
CA SER A 345 -7.31 11.59 15.48
C SER A 345 -6.34 10.50 15.94
N THR A 346 -6.84 9.30 16.20
CA THR A 346 -6.08 8.24 16.90
C THR A 346 -5.02 7.57 16.04
N LEU A 347 -4.94 7.86 14.74
CA LEU A 347 -3.93 7.26 13.86
C LEU A 347 -2.56 7.92 14.10
N PRO A 348 -1.53 7.20 14.57
CA PRO A 348 -0.18 7.74 14.62
C PRO A 348 0.35 8.00 13.21
N ILE A 349 0.85 9.21 12.97
CA ILE A 349 1.55 9.60 11.74
C ILE A 349 3.02 9.85 12.09
N PHE A 350 3.95 9.18 11.43
CA PHE A 350 5.39 9.40 11.59
C PHE A 350 5.97 10.03 10.33
N LEU A 351 6.69 11.13 10.50
CA LEU A 351 7.45 11.81 9.46
C LEU A 351 8.90 11.33 9.52
N ILE A 352 9.41 10.86 8.40
CA ILE A 352 10.79 10.36 8.26
C ILE A 352 11.43 10.99 7.03
N ALA A 353 12.69 11.42 7.16
CA ALA A 353 13.48 11.81 5.99
C ALA A 353 13.84 10.55 5.16
N PRO A 354 13.61 10.55 3.83
CA PRO A 354 13.98 9.43 2.95
C PRO A 354 15.44 8.99 3.16
N PHE A 355 15.69 7.69 3.32
CA PHE A 355 17.02 7.11 3.57
C PHE A 355 18.02 7.43 2.45
N THR A 356 17.59 7.40 1.20
CA THR A 356 18.36 7.79 0.01
C THR A 356 18.84 9.24 0.03
N ALA A 357 18.19 10.12 0.80
CA ALA A 357 18.65 11.50 0.99
C ALA A 357 19.96 11.57 1.81
N SER A 358 20.28 10.54 2.61
CA SER A 358 21.52 10.46 3.39
C SER A 358 22.76 10.25 2.51
N LEU A 359 22.54 9.75 1.29
CA LEU A 359 23.56 9.51 0.27
C LEU A 359 23.81 10.74 -0.63
N ARG A 360 22.97 11.79 -0.52
CA ARG A 360 23.02 12.96 -1.43
C ARG A 360 23.57 14.19 -0.72
N PHE A 361 24.64 14.76 -1.26
CA PHE A 361 25.17 16.06 -0.84
C PHE A 361 24.58 17.17 -1.71
N VAL A 362 24.05 18.22 -1.08
CA VAL A 362 23.57 19.43 -1.77
C VAL A 362 24.63 20.52 -1.82
N THR A 363 25.53 20.54 -0.83
CA THR A 363 26.77 21.31 -0.86
C THR A 363 27.91 20.46 -0.30
N LYS A 364 29.16 20.96 -0.36
CA LYS A 364 30.33 20.26 0.18
C LYS A 364 30.19 19.82 1.65
N LYS A 365 29.32 20.46 2.44
CA LYS A 365 29.16 20.21 3.88
C LYS A 365 27.74 19.85 4.30
N ARG A 366 26.76 19.90 3.39
CA ARG A 366 25.34 19.78 3.72
C ARG A 366 24.75 18.58 2.98
N LYS A 367 24.24 17.60 3.73
CA LYS A 367 23.49 16.46 3.18
C LYS A 367 22.03 16.85 3.01
N LEU A 368 21.40 16.26 1.99
CA LEU A 368 19.99 16.46 1.68
C LEU A 368 19.10 16.00 2.86
N HIS A 369 19.44 14.86 3.45
CA HIS A 369 18.76 14.32 4.65
C HIS A 369 18.67 15.34 5.78
N THR A 370 19.77 16.01 6.13
CA THR A 370 19.80 17.01 7.21
C THR A 370 18.84 18.17 6.93
N VAL A 371 18.74 18.60 5.67
CA VAL A 371 17.83 19.69 5.27
C VAL A 371 16.37 19.26 5.39
N ILE A 372 16.03 18.07 4.89
CA ILE A 372 14.67 17.53 4.94
C ILE A 372 14.26 17.27 6.40
N SER A 373 15.14 16.63 7.18
CA SER A 373 14.89 16.25 8.57
C SER A 373 14.59 17.47 9.45
N ASP A 374 15.35 18.55 9.29
CA ASP A 374 15.12 19.84 9.97
C ASP A 374 13.69 20.36 9.70
N VAL A 375 13.25 20.39 8.45
CA VAL A 375 11.91 20.90 8.11
C VAL A 375 10.79 19.99 8.61
N LEU A 376 10.96 18.67 8.51
CA LEU A 376 9.99 17.70 9.02
C LEU A 376 9.84 17.79 10.56
N SER A 377 10.96 17.99 11.27
CA SER A 377 10.93 18.20 12.72
C SER A 377 10.12 19.45 13.09
N GLN A 378 10.35 20.56 12.39
CA GLN A 378 9.63 21.82 12.62
C GLN A 378 8.15 21.72 12.28
N ALA A 379 7.78 20.97 11.23
CA ALA A 379 6.39 20.71 10.88
C ALA A 379 5.69 19.90 11.98
N ALA A 380 6.32 18.81 12.46
CA ALA A 380 5.78 17.99 13.54
C ALA A 380 5.59 18.81 14.84
N SER A 381 6.58 19.61 15.24
CA SER A 381 6.45 20.48 16.41
C SER A 381 5.31 21.50 16.28
N THR A 382 5.12 22.06 15.08
CA THR A 382 4.03 23.02 14.82
C THR A 382 2.67 22.32 14.95
N LEU A 383 2.48 21.17 14.31
CA LEU A 383 1.24 20.38 14.41
C LEU A 383 0.92 19.99 15.85
N GLN A 384 1.92 19.56 16.61
CA GLN A 384 1.75 19.24 18.03
C GLN A 384 1.36 20.45 18.87
N SER A 385 1.90 21.64 18.55
CA SER A 385 1.52 22.89 19.22
C SER A 385 0.10 23.33 18.86
N GLU A 386 -0.36 23.03 17.64
CA GLU A 386 -1.74 23.26 17.17
C GLU A 386 -2.74 22.24 17.73
N GLY A 387 -2.28 21.13 18.31
CA GLY A 387 -3.13 20.15 19.01
C GLY A 387 -3.10 18.74 18.45
N ASP A 388 -2.45 18.48 17.30
CA ASP A 388 -2.26 17.12 16.79
C ASP A 388 -1.18 16.39 17.60
N LYS A 389 -1.60 15.69 18.66
CA LYS A 389 -0.71 14.91 19.54
C LYS A 389 -0.34 13.53 18.97
N SER A 390 -0.78 13.19 17.77
CA SER A 390 -0.56 11.89 17.14
C SER A 390 0.30 11.97 15.88
N THR A 391 0.97 13.10 15.66
CA THR A 391 1.98 13.27 14.60
C THR A 391 3.37 13.42 15.23
N PHE A 392 4.32 12.64 14.75
CA PHE A 392 5.68 12.54 15.28
C PHE A 392 6.70 12.65 14.16
N TRP A 393 7.89 13.14 14.48
CA TRP A 393 9.06 13.04 13.61
C TRP A 393 10.04 12.03 14.21
N ILE A 394 10.62 11.18 13.36
CA ILE A 394 11.68 10.24 13.75
C ILE A 394 12.98 10.71 13.12
N ASP A 395 13.96 10.97 13.96
CA ASP A 395 15.31 11.28 13.51
C ASP A 395 16.03 10.01 13.07
N THR A 396 16.27 9.90 11.76
CA THR A 396 17.02 8.80 11.14
C THR A 396 18.47 9.18 10.83
N SER A 397 18.96 10.29 11.39
CA SER A 397 20.35 10.71 11.24
C SER A 397 21.30 9.63 11.78
N GLY A 398 22.29 9.24 10.97
CA GLY A 398 23.29 8.23 11.37
C GLY A 398 22.80 6.78 11.34
N TRP A 399 21.58 6.50 10.86
CA TRP A 399 21.09 5.12 10.71
C TRP A 399 21.73 4.38 9.53
N LEU A 400 22.26 5.12 8.56
CA LEU A 400 23.00 4.56 7.45
C LEU A 400 24.48 4.91 7.62
N ASP A 401 25.32 3.88 7.60
CA ASP A 401 26.76 4.05 7.50
C ASP A 401 27.08 4.68 6.13
N SER A 402 27.85 5.77 6.15
CA SER A 402 28.19 6.57 4.97
C SER A 402 29.49 6.14 4.30
#